data_AF-A0A525D0X2-F1
#
_entry.id   AF-A0A525D0X2-F1
#
_cell.length_a   1.000
_cell.length_b   1.000
_cell.length_c   1.000
_cell.angle_alpha   90.00
_cell.angle_beta   90.00
_cell.angle_gamma   90.00
#
_symmetry.space_group_name_H-M   'P 1'
#
loop_
_entity.id
_entity.type
_entity.pdbx_description
1 polymer ?
#
loop_
_entity_poly.entity_id
_entity_poly.type
_entity_poly.pdbx_seq_one_letter_code
_entity_poly.pdbx_strand_id
1 'polypeptide(L)'
;MSRRRKKIEYCYNDYIKTMSEEEATVYKTRLAPLIEIMARSTSDHEIMNQAKAYDAEHGTDIFEAAVQLTVYCIACSKFACDC
;
A
#
# COMPACT_ATOMS: atom_id res chain seq x y z
N MET A 1 2.72 -9.86 -21.42
CA MET A 1 3.54 -9.03 -20.51
C MET A 1 2.95 -9.14 -19.12
N SER A 2 3.64 -9.83 -18.19
CA SER A 2 3.23 -9.83 -16.79
C SER A 2 3.27 -8.38 -16.29
N ARG A 3 2.11 -7.80 -15.94
CA ARG A 3 2.07 -6.54 -15.19
C ARG A 3 2.76 -6.85 -13.87
N ARG A 4 4.02 -6.44 -13.70
CA ARG A 4 4.71 -6.47 -12.41
C ARG A 4 3.75 -5.88 -11.39
N ARG A 5 3.20 -6.71 -10.51
CA ARG A 5 2.25 -6.22 -9.51
C ARG A 5 3.06 -5.39 -8.52
N LYS A 6 2.64 -4.15 -8.28
CA LYS A 6 3.25 -3.31 -7.24
C LYS A 6 3.05 -4.04 -5.91
N LYS A 7 4.15 -4.31 -5.19
CA LYS A 7 4.10 -5.11 -3.97
C LYS A 7 3.22 -4.44 -2.94
N ILE A 8 3.32 -3.12 -2.78
CA ILE A 8 2.49 -2.36 -1.82
C ILE A 8 0.99 -2.57 -2.09
N GLU A 9 0.58 -2.51 -3.36
CA GLU A 9 -0.80 -2.75 -3.76
C GLU A 9 -1.23 -4.21 -3.51
N TYR A 10 -0.34 -5.16 -3.78
CA TYR A 10 -0.59 -6.56 -3.45
C TYR A 10 -0.78 -6.77 -1.94
N CYS A 11 0.12 -6.23 -1.12
CA CYS A 11 0.09 -6.34 0.35
C CYS A 11 -1.17 -5.71 0.93
N TYR A 12 -1.56 -4.53 0.42
CA TYR A 12 -2.80 -3.87 0.80
C TYR A 12 -4.03 -4.75 0.57
N ASN A 13 -4.12 -5.35 -0.62
CA ASN A 13 -5.23 -6.22 -0.98
C ASN A 13 -5.22 -7.54 -0.19
N ASP A 14 -4.05 -8.06 0.18
CA ASP A 14 -3.93 -9.26 1.02
C ASP A 14 -4.32 -8.96 2.46
N TYR A 15 -3.84 -7.85 3.03
CA TYR A 15 -4.13 -7.43 4.40
C TYR A 15 -5.63 -7.11 4.61
N ILE A 16 -6.29 -6.49 3.64
CA ILE A 16 -7.74 -6.25 3.73
C ILE A 16 -8.54 -7.55 3.79
N LYS A 17 -8.07 -8.63 3.18
CA LYS A 17 -8.78 -9.92 3.22
C LYS A 17 -8.71 -10.60 4.58
N THR A 18 -7.76 -10.19 5.44
CA THR A 18 -7.67 -10.72 6.81
C THR A 18 -8.55 -9.96 7.79
N MET A 19 -9.19 -8.87 7.37
CA MET A 19 -10.06 -8.03 8.20
C MET A 19 -11.53 -8.43 8.06
N SER A 20 -12.34 -8.09 9.07
CA SER A 20 -13.79 -8.07 8.91
C SER A 20 -14.23 -6.97 7.92
N GLU A 21 -15.48 -7.04 7.46
CA GLU A 21 -16.02 -6.05 6.49
C GLU A 21 -16.04 -4.62 7.06
N GLU A 22 -16.38 -4.46 8.34
CA GLU A 22 -16.40 -3.18 9.03
C GLU A 22 -15.00 -2.59 9.16
N GLU A 23 -14.02 -3.40 9.60
CA GLU A 23 -12.62 -2.99 9.73
C GLU A 23 -12.01 -2.64 8.36
N ALA A 24 -12.29 -3.45 7.34
CA ALA A 24 -11.83 -3.19 5.97
C ALA A 24 -12.37 -1.86 5.43
N THR A 25 -13.62 -1.51 5.76
CA THR A 25 -14.24 -0.25 5.34
C THR A 25 -13.55 0.95 6.01
N VAL A 26 -13.34 0.90 7.33
CA VAL A 26 -12.62 1.95 8.07
C VAL A 26 -11.19 2.09 7.54
N TYR A 27 -10.51 0.97 7.30
CA TYR A 27 -9.14 0.95 6.80
C TYR A 27 -9.02 1.56 5.40
N LYS A 28 -9.96 1.23 4.49
CA LYS A 28 -10.06 1.84 3.15
C LYS A 28 -10.23 3.34 3.21
N THR A 29 -11.11 3.84 4.08
CA THR A 29 -11.34 5.28 4.23
C THR A 29 -10.09 6.00 4.76
N ARG A 30 -9.43 5.44 5.78
CA ARG A 30 -8.19 6.01 6.34
C ARG A 30 -7.07 6.07 5.29
N LEU A 31 -6.97 5.05 4.44
CA LEU A 31 -5.93 4.96 3.42
C LEU A 31 -6.35 5.44 2.04
N ALA A 32 -7.47 6.18 1.92
CA ALA A 32 -7.94 6.69 0.63
C ALA A 32 -6.85 7.43 -0.18
N PRO A 33 -6.01 8.31 0.42
CA PRO A 33 -4.92 8.94 -0.32
C PRO A 33 -3.88 7.95 -0.83
N LEU A 34 -3.55 6.92 -0.03
CA LEU A 34 -2.61 5.89 -0.45
C LEU A 34 -3.18 5.06 -1.61
N ILE A 35 -4.47 4.77 -1.61
CA ILE A 35 -5.16 4.04 -2.68
C ILE A 35 -5.08 4.82 -4.00
N GLU A 36 -5.30 6.14 -3.96
CA GLU A 36 -5.16 7.01 -5.12
C GLU A 36 -3.71 7.05 -5.64
N ILE A 37 -2.74 7.17 -4.73
CA ILE A 37 -1.31 7.11 -5.05
C ILE A 37 -0.95 5.77 -5.71
N MET A 38 -1.45 4.66 -5.17
CA MET A 38 -1.27 3.34 -5.77
C MET A 38 -1.86 3.31 -7.16
N ALA A 39 -3.09 3.79 -7.38
CA ALA A 39 -3.75 3.75 -8.68
C ALA A 39 -2.99 4.52 -9.79
N ARG A 40 -2.38 5.66 -9.44
CA ARG A 40 -1.64 6.51 -10.41
C ARG A 40 -0.17 6.11 -10.60
N SER A 41 0.41 5.35 -9.67
CA SER A 41 1.82 4.95 -9.71
C SER A 41 2.07 3.69 -10.53
N THR A 42 3.25 3.61 -11.14
CA THR A 42 3.71 2.48 -11.95
C THR A 42 4.64 1.51 -11.21
N SER A 43 5.20 1.91 -10.07
CA SER A 43 6.13 1.12 -9.28
C SER A 43 6.01 1.40 -7.77
N ASP A 44 6.51 0.49 -6.93
CA ASP A 44 6.55 0.70 -5.47
C ASP A 44 7.42 1.91 -5.08
N HIS A 45 8.51 2.14 -5.80
CA HIS A 45 9.37 3.31 -5.58
C HIS A 45 8.61 4.63 -5.85
N GLU A 46 7.77 4.64 -6.89
CA GLU A 46 6.92 5.79 -7.19
C GLU A 46 5.84 6.00 -6.12
N ILE A 47 5.20 4.92 -5.65
CA ILE A 47 4.24 4.97 -4.53
C ILE A 47 4.89 5.61 -3.30
N MET A 48 6.08 5.15 -2.92
CA MET A 48 6.81 5.64 -1.75
C MET A 48 7.18 7.12 -1.87
N ASN A 49 7.65 7.56 -3.04
CA ASN A 49 8.00 8.97 -3.25
C ASN A 49 6.77 9.88 -3.24
N GLN A 50 5.68 9.45 -3.87
CA GLN A 50 4.44 10.21 -3.90
C GLN A 50 3.76 10.28 -2.52
N ALA A 51 3.80 9.19 -1.75
CA ALA A 51 3.34 9.17 -0.36
C ALA A 51 4.13 10.14 0.52
N LYS A 52 5.46 10.16 0.38
CA LYS A 52 6.32 11.11 1.10
C LYS A 52 6.03 12.57 0.72
N ALA A 53 5.79 12.85 -0.56
CA ALA A 53 5.40 14.18 -1.01
C ALA A 53 4.04 14.59 -0.45
N TYR A 54 3.07 13.67 -0.46
CA TYR A 54 1.74 13.91 0.09
C TYR A 54 1.79 14.24 1.59
N ASP A 55 2.58 13.50 2.38
CA ASP A 55 2.77 13.77 3.80
C ASP A 55 3.42 15.13 4.06
N ALA A 56 4.40 15.52 3.25
CA ALA A 56 5.05 16.83 3.36
C ALA A 56 4.08 17.99 3.08
N GLU A 57 3.08 17.78 2.22
CA GLU A 57 2.08 18.79 1.86
C GLU A 57 0.89 18.83 2.84
N HIS A 58 0.48 17.69 3.38
CA HIS A 58 -0.79 17.55 4.13
C HIS A 58 -0.60 17.23 5.62
N GLY A 59 0.62 16.93 6.08
CA GLY A 59 0.89 16.56 7.46
C GLY A 59 0.26 15.23 7.88
N THR A 60 0.21 14.27 6.96
CA THR A 60 -0.38 12.92 7.15
C THR A 60 0.70 11.86 7.39
N ASP A 61 0.26 10.61 7.62
CA ASP A 61 1.13 9.43 7.84
C ASP A 61 1.01 8.39 6.69
N ILE A 62 0.79 8.84 5.46
CA ILE A 62 0.55 7.98 4.29
C ILE A 62 1.81 7.22 3.89
N PHE A 63 2.98 7.84 4.03
CA PHE A 63 4.27 7.19 3.81
C PHE A 63 4.51 6.08 4.83
N GLU A 64 4.18 6.31 6.10
CA GLU A 64 4.29 5.28 7.13
C GLU A 64 3.39 4.08 6.80
N ALA A 65 2.14 4.32 6.37
CA ALA A 65 1.24 3.26 5.95
C ALA A 65 1.80 2.45 4.76
N ALA A 66 2.42 3.11 3.78
CA ALA A 66 3.10 2.43 2.68
C ALA A 66 4.27 1.55 3.17
N VAL A 67 5.06 2.04 4.12
CA VAL A 67 6.14 1.26 4.77
C VAL A 67 5.56 0.05 5.50
N GLN A 68 4.53 0.23 6.31
CA GLN A 68 3.89 -0.86 7.06
C GLN A 68 3.40 -1.98 6.13
N LEU A 69 2.82 -1.63 4.98
CA LEU A 69 2.40 -2.62 3.96
C LEU A 69 3.58 -3.40 3.39
N THR A 70 4.73 -2.75 3.15
CA THR A 70 5.95 -3.46 2.72
C THR A 70 6.47 -4.41 3.79
N VAL A 71 6.50 -3.98 5.06
CA VAL A 71 6.93 -4.81 6.18
C VAL A 71 6.01 -6.01 6.37
N TYR A 72 4.69 -5.82 6.29
CA TYR A 72 3.69 -6.89 6.33
C TYR A 72 4.02 -7.99 5.31
N CYS A 73 4.30 -7.62 4.07
CA CYS A 73 4.64 -8.61 3.06
C CYS A 73 5.97 -9.34 3.33
N ILE A 74 6.99 -8.65 3.88
CA ILE A 74 8.26 -9.29 4.25
C ILE A 74 8.01 -10.31 5.37
N ALA A 75 7.29 -9.89 6.41
CA ALA A 75 6.98 -10.72 7.57
C ALA A 75 6.11 -11.94 7.22
N CYS A 76 5.15 -11.79 6.30
CA CYS A 76 4.28 -12.89 5.85
C CYS A 76 4.93 -13.80 4.79
N SER A 77 6.24 -13.68 4.53
CA SER A 77 6.98 -14.45 3.51
C SER A 77 6.39 -14.36 2.09
N LYS A 78 5.57 -13.34 1.81
CA LYS A 78 4.95 -13.12 0.50
C LYS A 78 5.94 -12.60 -0.54
N PHE A 79 7.12 -12.16 -0.11
CA PHE A 79 8.22 -11.73 -0.97
C PHE A 79 8.94 -12.87 -1.70
N ALA A 80 8.69 -14.14 -1.35
CA ALA A 80 9.20 -15.29 -2.10
C ALA A 80 8.44 -15.53 -3.43
N CYS A 81 7.31 -14.85 -3.64
CA CYS A 81 6.65 -14.85 -4.94
C CYS A 81 7.34 -13.82 -5.86
N ASP A 82 7.97 -14.30 -6.93
CA ASP A 82 8.28 -13.51 -8.11
C ASP A 82 6.97 -12.96 -8.70
N CYS A 83 6.62 -11.72 -8.33
CA CYS A 83 5.47 -10.98 -8.85
C CYS A 83 5.87 -9.86 -9.83
#